data_AF-A0A956RGV8-F1
#
_entry.id   AF-A0A956RGV8-F1
#
_cell.length_a   1.000
_cell.length_b   1.000
_cell.length_c   1.000
_cell.angle_alpha   90.00
_cell.angle_beta   90.00
_cell.angle_gamma   90.00
#
_symmetry.space_group_name_H-M   'P 1'
#
loop_
_entity.id
_entity.type
_entity.pdbx_description
1 polymer ?
#
loop_
_entity_poly.entity_id
_entity_poly.type
_entity_poly.pdbx_seq_one_letter_code
_entity_poly.pdbx_strand_id
1 'polypeptide(L)'
;MRGRIGAVGLLWIISTGCVVANPDYVPPLEGESDVGDETSAGTTIAPTGTSTDAMTTGASMTATASGSSSPATTEGATSTTSAGSSTGTGLCEGPSVDVVVDPPDIMFIVDKSRSMFTREWQGQNGLEPRWAGVHAALDGALLDLQEEVFAGLVLSPQAMPIANSWSVCSINPEPPDVLPLQLAHDPIVDALPPASPVIHTLYSSAGNPLTAAIEAATATLAQFQGTWAQFIVVLTDGAPNCAAEQEGNNPGPGLTTPDPSAVDAVIEARGSGIFTLMVGVDVQAELPDALLPWEPDVDPFELLTAMAIAGGLAQPEPDVFFNAQTASQLAVALGALERLGYCVLPALPEYAIELGVDDLDSVMIEVAGDPYFAVDSCPDEDGFVVVTSGAYTFVILCGLACDDSVESGGELVAVACE
;
A
#
# COMPACT_ATOMS: atom_id res chain seq x y z
N MET A 1 6.32 6.71 37.93
CA MET A 1 6.89 5.36 38.15
C MET A 1 5.85 4.31 37.76
N ARG A 2 5.82 3.92 36.49
CA ARG A 2 5.18 2.69 36.01
C ARG A 2 6.19 2.05 35.06
N GLY A 3 6.71 0.90 35.44
CA GLY A 3 7.70 0.16 34.66
C GLY A 3 7.01 -0.62 33.55
N ARG A 4 7.45 -0.41 32.32
CA ARG A 4 7.20 -1.32 31.20
C ARG A 4 8.10 -2.54 31.38
N ILE A 5 7.50 -3.72 31.47
CA ILE A 5 8.18 -5.00 31.43
C ILE A 5 8.34 -5.32 29.94
N GLY A 6 9.58 -5.28 29.44
CA GLY A 6 9.90 -5.61 28.06
C GLY A 6 9.66 -7.09 27.78
N ALA A 7 8.77 -7.38 26.84
CA ALA A 7 8.73 -8.66 26.17
C ALA A 7 9.84 -8.66 25.11
N VAL A 8 10.87 -9.48 25.32
CA VAL A 8 11.91 -9.75 24.34
C VAL A 8 11.31 -10.74 23.33
N GLY A 9 10.69 -10.21 22.28
CA GLY A 9 10.35 -10.94 21.08
C GLY A 9 11.56 -10.96 20.15
N LEU A 10 11.98 -12.16 19.73
CA LEU A 10 12.98 -12.35 18.67
C LEU A 10 12.45 -11.70 17.38
N LEU A 11 12.95 -10.51 17.07
CA LEU A 11 12.71 -9.81 15.81
C LEU A 11 13.48 -10.55 14.71
N TRP A 12 12.76 -11.29 13.88
CA TRP A 12 13.31 -11.72 12.59
C TRP A 12 13.41 -10.46 11.72
N ILE A 13 14.64 -10.02 11.46
CA ILE A 13 14.93 -9.00 10.46
C ILE A 13 14.62 -9.64 9.10
N ILE A 14 13.37 -9.51 8.67
CA ILE A 14 13.04 -9.54 7.26
C ILE A 14 13.28 -8.11 6.81
N SER A 15 14.22 -7.92 5.89
CA SER A 15 14.35 -6.73 5.07
C SER A 15 13.08 -6.65 4.21
N THR A 16 11.97 -6.24 4.80
CA THR A 16 10.79 -5.76 4.07
C THR A 16 11.14 -4.36 3.63
N GLY A 17 11.39 -4.20 2.32
CA GLY A 17 11.69 -2.92 1.71
C GLY A 17 10.67 -1.87 2.13
N CYS A 18 11.13 -0.64 2.30
CA CYS A 18 10.28 0.52 2.50
C CYS A 18 9.16 0.52 1.46
N VAL A 19 7.98 1.02 1.83
CA VAL A 19 7.02 1.51 0.85
C VAL A 19 7.72 2.69 0.16
N VAL A 20 8.39 2.41 -0.95
CA VAL A 20 9.08 3.41 -1.73
C VAL A 20 8.00 4.17 -2.50
N ALA A 21 8.11 5.49 -2.56
CA ALA A 21 7.35 6.29 -3.50
C ALA A 21 8.24 6.55 -4.73
N ASN A 22 7.71 6.35 -5.92
CA ASN A 22 8.34 6.84 -7.15
C ASN A 22 7.68 8.19 -7.57
N PRO A 23 8.33 9.34 -7.29
CA PRO A 23 7.74 10.65 -7.57
C PRO A 23 7.76 11.04 -9.06
N ASP A 24 8.62 10.42 -9.89
CA ASP A 24 8.95 10.91 -11.24
C ASP A 24 8.28 10.18 -12.40
N TYR A 25 7.46 9.15 -12.14
CA TYR A 25 6.80 8.43 -13.22
C TYR A 25 5.54 9.18 -13.70
N VAL A 26 5.71 9.93 -14.80
CA VAL A 26 4.60 10.42 -15.64
C VAL A 26 4.34 9.35 -16.70
N PRO A 27 3.21 8.61 -16.67
CA PRO A 27 2.91 7.65 -17.74
C PRO A 27 2.80 8.40 -19.07
N PRO A 28 3.36 7.86 -20.17
CA PRO A 28 3.18 8.43 -21.48
C PRO A 28 1.70 8.34 -21.88
N LEU A 29 1.04 9.49 -22.00
CA LEU A 29 -0.26 9.61 -22.67
C LEU A 29 -0.04 9.47 -24.18
N GLU A 30 0.08 8.24 -24.66
CA GLU A 30 -0.06 7.88 -26.08
C GLU A 30 -1.32 7.01 -26.20
N GLY A 31 -2.30 7.22 -27.08
CA GLY A 31 -2.52 8.20 -28.14
C GLY A 31 -3.88 7.89 -28.77
N GLU A 32 -4.58 8.92 -29.23
CA GLU A 32 -5.82 8.80 -30.00
C GLU A 32 -5.59 8.18 -31.39
N SER A 33 -6.65 7.57 -31.95
CA SER A 33 -6.87 7.08 -33.34
C SER A 33 -6.33 5.67 -33.63
N ASP A 34 -7.03 4.75 -34.29
CA ASP A 34 -7.86 4.90 -35.48
C ASP A 34 -8.78 3.67 -35.67
N VAL A 35 -9.98 3.90 -36.20
CA VAL A 35 -10.99 2.89 -36.49
C VAL A 35 -10.69 2.26 -37.85
N GLY A 36 -10.25 1.00 -37.85
CA GLY A 36 -10.02 0.20 -39.06
C GLY A 36 -10.78 -1.12 -39.05
N ASP A 37 -11.99 -1.11 -39.62
CA ASP A 37 -12.77 -2.28 -40.02
C ASP A 37 -12.07 -3.01 -41.17
N GLU A 38 -11.67 -4.28 -41.01
CA GLU A 38 -11.70 -5.26 -42.10
C GLU A 38 -11.91 -6.70 -41.60
N THR A 39 -12.90 -7.33 -42.23
CA THR A 39 -13.32 -8.72 -42.13
C THR A 39 -12.39 -9.63 -42.96
N SER A 40 -11.89 -10.74 -42.42
CA SER A 40 -11.70 -11.96 -43.23
C SER A 40 -11.39 -13.24 -42.45
N ALA A 41 -11.83 -14.32 -43.08
CA ALA A 41 -12.00 -15.66 -42.56
C ALA A 41 -10.71 -16.51 -42.50
N GLY A 42 -10.67 -17.38 -41.48
CA GLY A 42 -10.34 -18.80 -41.58
C GLY A 42 -8.87 -19.19 -41.77
N THR A 43 -8.37 -20.07 -40.90
CA THR A 43 -8.04 -21.48 -41.24
C THR A 43 -7.36 -22.19 -40.06
N THR A 44 -7.84 -23.41 -39.83
CA THR A 44 -7.39 -24.48 -38.94
C THR A 44 -5.93 -24.88 -39.12
N ILE A 45 -5.14 -25.00 -38.05
CA ILE A 45 -4.07 -26.03 -37.91
C ILE A 45 -3.88 -26.40 -36.42
N ALA A 46 -4.07 -27.68 -36.10
CA ALA A 46 -3.51 -28.35 -34.92
C ALA A 46 -2.17 -29.01 -35.30
N PRO A 47 -1.20 -29.15 -34.38
CA PRO A 47 -0.96 -30.49 -33.79
C PRO A 47 -0.57 -30.42 -32.29
N THR A 48 -1.09 -31.27 -31.41
CA THR A 48 -0.54 -32.59 -31.00
C THR A 48 0.94 -32.58 -30.61
N GLY A 49 1.22 -32.66 -29.31
CA GLY A 49 2.54 -32.90 -28.74
C GLY A 49 2.46 -33.41 -27.31
N THR A 50 2.34 -34.72 -27.16
CA THR A 50 2.39 -35.47 -25.89
C THR A 50 3.85 -35.65 -25.49
N SER A 51 4.23 -35.40 -24.23
CA SER A 51 5.38 -36.08 -23.62
C SER A 51 5.22 -36.24 -22.12
N THR A 52 5.17 -37.51 -21.74
CA THR A 52 5.44 -38.09 -20.41
C THR A 52 6.93 -37.97 -20.07
N ASP A 53 7.28 -37.73 -18.81
CA ASP A 53 7.89 -38.72 -17.90
C ASP A 53 8.67 -38.09 -16.72
N ALA A 54 8.28 -38.56 -15.53
CA ALA A 54 9.09 -39.11 -14.44
C ALA A 54 10.18 -38.28 -13.70
N MET A 55 9.95 -38.21 -12.37
CA MET A 55 10.87 -38.51 -11.24
C MET A 55 12.33 -38.02 -11.33
N THR A 56 12.83 -37.40 -10.25
CA THR A 56 13.76 -38.04 -9.30
C THR A 56 13.91 -37.22 -8.00
N THR A 57 13.87 -37.95 -6.89
CA THR A 57 14.19 -37.65 -5.49
C THR A 57 15.65 -37.21 -5.24
N GLY A 58 15.93 -36.44 -4.18
CA GLY A 58 17.25 -36.52 -3.53
C GLY A 58 17.64 -35.43 -2.52
N ALA A 59 17.63 -35.81 -1.24
CA ALA A 59 18.52 -35.45 -0.12
C ALA A 59 18.78 -33.96 0.20
N SER A 60 18.37 -33.46 1.38
CA SER A 60 18.93 -33.74 2.72
C SER A 60 20.40 -33.32 2.85
N MET A 61 20.64 -32.17 3.50
CA MET A 61 21.82 -31.96 4.34
C MET A 61 21.44 -31.20 5.61
N THR A 62 21.63 -31.91 6.71
CA THR A 62 21.65 -31.42 8.08
C THR A 62 23.08 -30.97 8.39
N ALA A 63 23.27 -29.79 9.00
CA ALA A 63 24.54 -29.44 9.62
C ALA A 63 24.30 -28.88 11.02
N THR A 64 24.94 -29.54 11.97
CA THR A 64 24.83 -29.40 13.41
C THR A 64 25.86 -28.41 13.96
N ALA A 65 25.45 -27.77 15.05
CA ALA A 65 26.14 -26.92 16.01
C ALA A 65 27.64 -27.14 16.29
N SER A 66 28.31 -26.04 16.70
CA SER A 66 28.88 -25.84 18.06
C SER A 66 30.16 -25.00 18.04
N GLY A 67 30.30 -24.04 18.96
CA GLY A 67 31.57 -23.37 19.19
C GLY A 67 31.54 -22.24 20.22
N SER A 68 31.47 -22.59 21.51
CA SER A 68 31.66 -21.71 22.66
C SER A 68 33.14 -21.32 22.85
N SER A 69 33.44 -20.07 23.21
CA SER A 69 34.28 -19.69 24.37
C SER A 69 34.62 -18.18 24.43
N SER A 70 34.25 -17.56 25.54
CA SER A 70 34.97 -16.47 26.23
C SER A 70 35.76 -17.12 27.39
N PRO A 71 36.64 -16.46 28.19
CA PRO A 71 36.97 -15.02 28.28
C PRO A 71 38.50 -14.72 28.43
N ALA A 72 38.90 -13.44 28.47
CA ALA A 72 39.84 -12.89 29.48
C ALA A 72 40.18 -11.40 29.25
N THR A 73 40.11 -10.66 30.36
CA THR A 73 40.53 -9.30 30.68
C THR A 73 42.04 -9.03 30.53
N THR A 74 42.44 -7.80 30.18
CA THR A 74 43.65 -7.16 30.74
C THR A 74 43.52 -5.62 30.71
N GLU A 75 43.72 -5.00 31.87
CA GLU A 75 43.84 -3.55 32.09
C GLU A 75 45.18 -3.01 31.56
N GLY A 76 45.18 -1.77 31.07
CA GLY A 76 46.42 -1.07 30.71
C GLY A 76 46.16 0.39 30.35
N ALA A 77 46.13 1.26 31.37
CA ALA A 77 46.10 2.70 31.20
C ALA A 77 47.44 3.22 30.66
N THR A 78 47.41 4.06 29.61
CA THR A 78 48.44 5.09 29.41
C THR A 78 47.82 6.28 28.67
N SER A 79 47.87 7.42 29.35
CA SER A 79 47.51 8.75 28.89
C SER A 79 48.47 9.27 27.81
N THR A 80 47.93 9.69 26.67
CA THR A 80 48.56 10.67 25.77
C THR A 80 47.52 11.66 25.31
N THR A 81 47.63 12.88 25.82
CA THR A 81 47.07 14.11 25.27
C THR A 81 47.68 14.39 23.90
N SER A 82 46.85 14.53 22.86
CA SER A 82 47.14 15.41 21.72
C SER A 82 45.92 15.55 20.81
N ALA A 83 45.62 16.82 20.54
CA ALA A 83 44.97 17.37 19.35
C ALA A 83 43.57 16.88 19.00
N GLY A 84 42.63 17.82 19.08
CA GLY A 84 41.28 17.67 18.56
C GLY A 84 41.28 17.22 17.10
N SER A 85 40.43 16.25 16.84
CA SER A 85 39.98 15.87 15.53
C SER A 85 38.46 15.74 15.63
N SER A 86 37.78 16.89 15.59
CA SER A 86 36.38 16.96 15.21
C SER A 86 36.31 16.59 13.72
N THR A 87 36.14 15.30 13.44
CA THR A 87 35.82 14.82 12.10
C THR A 87 34.36 15.18 11.80
N GLY A 88 34.16 16.36 11.22
CA GLY A 88 33.12 16.67 10.25
C GLY A 88 31.67 16.77 10.75
N THR A 89 31.35 17.73 11.61
CA THR A 89 29.96 18.16 11.90
C THR A 89 29.74 19.56 11.34
N GLY A 90 29.73 19.68 10.02
CA GLY A 90 29.50 20.95 9.35
C GLY A 90 28.98 20.67 7.95
N LEU A 91 27.67 20.49 7.83
CA LEU A 91 27.02 20.48 6.52
C LEU A 91 25.85 21.48 6.47
N CYS A 92 25.11 21.68 7.57
CA CYS A 92 24.08 22.71 7.67
C CYS A 92 24.16 23.39 9.04
N GLU A 93 24.34 24.71 9.09
CA GLU A 93 24.37 25.52 10.32
C GLU A 93 23.28 26.61 10.33
N GLY A 94 22.27 26.47 9.46
CA GLY A 94 21.18 27.42 9.30
C GLY A 94 20.13 27.34 10.43
N PRO A 95 19.05 28.14 10.31
CA PRO A 95 17.88 27.99 11.17
C PRO A 95 17.34 26.55 11.14
N SER A 96 16.73 26.14 12.24
CA SER A 96 16.14 24.80 12.40
C SER A 96 14.72 24.88 12.95
N VAL A 97 13.87 23.92 12.57
CA VAL A 97 12.49 23.78 13.03
C VAL A 97 12.21 22.32 13.42
N ASP A 98 11.52 22.12 14.54
CA ASP A 98 11.05 20.79 14.94
C ASP A 98 9.91 20.38 14.01
N VAL A 99 10.00 19.19 13.41
CA VAL A 99 8.94 18.63 12.57
C VAL A 99 8.06 17.75 13.44
N VAL A 100 6.76 18.05 13.43
CA VAL A 100 5.77 17.28 14.19
C VAL A 100 5.25 16.15 13.31
N VAL A 101 5.50 14.92 13.73
CA VAL A 101 4.88 13.74 13.14
C VAL A 101 3.56 13.48 13.84
N ASP A 102 2.48 13.63 13.08
CA ASP A 102 1.14 13.24 13.52
C ASP A 102 0.75 11.90 12.88
N PRO A 103 0.00 11.05 13.58
CA PRO A 103 -0.55 9.84 12.99
C PRO A 103 -1.42 10.15 11.77
N PRO A 104 -1.41 9.30 10.74
CA PRO A 104 -2.15 9.54 9.52
C PRO A 104 -3.65 9.34 9.69
N ASP A 105 -4.42 9.88 8.74
CA ASP A 105 -5.82 9.50 8.52
C ASP A 105 -5.87 8.43 7.42
N ILE A 106 -6.48 7.28 7.70
CA ILE A 106 -6.51 6.14 6.75
C ILE A 106 -7.94 5.75 6.40
N MET A 107 -8.29 5.77 5.11
CA MET A 107 -9.48 5.10 4.58
C MET A 107 -9.10 3.75 3.97
N PHE A 108 -9.64 2.67 4.51
CA PHE A 108 -9.53 1.35 3.90
C PHE A 108 -10.62 1.17 2.85
N ILE A 109 -10.24 0.87 1.61
CA ILE A 109 -11.15 0.36 0.58
C ILE A 109 -10.98 -1.15 0.53
N VAL A 110 -12.04 -1.89 0.86
CA VAL A 110 -11.99 -3.36 0.91
C VAL A 110 -12.92 -3.94 -0.15
N ASP A 111 -12.32 -4.66 -1.08
CA ASP A 111 -13.02 -5.42 -2.11
C ASP A 111 -13.78 -6.62 -1.50
N LYS A 112 -15.07 -6.67 -1.83
CA LYS A 112 -16.07 -7.69 -1.47
C LYS A 112 -16.71 -8.29 -2.72
N SER A 113 -16.04 -8.19 -3.86
CA SER A 113 -16.45 -8.82 -5.10
C SER A 113 -16.56 -10.33 -4.93
N ARG A 114 -17.20 -10.97 -5.92
CA ARG A 114 -17.41 -12.43 -5.89
C ARG A 114 -16.10 -13.20 -5.74
N SER A 115 -15.02 -12.77 -6.37
CA SER A 115 -13.72 -13.45 -6.37
C SER A 115 -13.13 -13.57 -4.96
N MET A 116 -13.23 -12.51 -4.16
CA MET A 116 -12.75 -12.47 -2.77
C MET A 116 -13.35 -13.58 -1.91
N PHE A 117 -14.63 -13.89 -2.12
CA PHE A 117 -15.29 -14.95 -1.38
C PHE A 117 -15.10 -16.31 -2.05
N THR A 118 -15.18 -16.41 -3.37
CA THR A 118 -15.24 -17.72 -4.06
C THR A 118 -13.87 -18.32 -4.40
N ARG A 119 -12.80 -17.52 -4.37
CA ARG A 119 -11.43 -17.98 -4.61
C ARG A 119 -10.71 -18.26 -3.30
N GLU A 120 -9.89 -19.28 -3.36
CA GLU A 120 -8.92 -19.61 -2.32
C GLU A 120 -7.58 -18.98 -2.68
N TRP A 121 -6.70 -18.88 -1.68
CA TRP A 121 -5.32 -18.50 -1.91
C TRP A 121 -4.62 -19.54 -2.80
N GLN A 122 -3.82 -19.08 -3.76
CA GLN A 122 -3.06 -20.01 -4.59
C GLN A 122 -2.20 -20.98 -3.78
N GLY A 123 -2.16 -22.23 -4.25
CA GLY A 123 -1.43 -23.31 -3.58
C GLY A 123 -2.09 -23.86 -2.31
N GLN A 124 -3.24 -23.30 -1.88
CA GLN A 124 -3.97 -23.73 -0.68
C GLN A 124 -5.34 -24.34 -1.00
N ASN A 125 -5.34 -25.41 -1.81
CA ASN A 125 -6.56 -26.13 -2.17
C ASN A 125 -7.36 -26.59 -0.93
N GLY A 126 -8.54 -26.01 -0.72
CA GLY A 126 -9.55 -26.43 0.25
C GLY A 126 -9.43 -25.86 1.66
N LEU A 127 -8.61 -24.82 1.90
CA LEU A 127 -8.28 -24.39 3.26
C LEU A 127 -8.94 -23.07 3.71
N GLU A 128 -9.06 -22.05 2.86
CA GLU A 128 -9.63 -20.76 3.27
C GLU A 128 -9.89 -19.82 2.07
N PRO A 129 -11.06 -19.14 1.98
CA PRO A 129 -11.28 -18.11 0.95
C PRO A 129 -10.42 -16.87 1.23
N ARG A 130 -10.07 -16.12 0.17
CA ARG A 130 -9.29 -14.87 0.28
C ARG A 130 -9.88 -13.89 1.29
N TRP A 131 -11.20 -13.75 1.29
CA TRP A 131 -11.96 -12.90 2.22
C TRP A 131 -11.66 -13.19 3.69
N ALA A 132 -11.54 -14.46 4.09
CA ALA A 132 -11.28 -14.79 5.49
C ALA A 132 -9.88 -14.33 5.92
N GLY A 133 -8.89 -14.45 5.03
CA GLY A 133 -7.55 -13.90 5.23
C GLY A 133 -7.53 -12.37 5.30
N VAL A 134 -8.29 -11.70 4.42
CA VAL A 134 -8.44 -10.23 4.45
C VAL A 134 -9.08 -9.76 5.74
N HIS A 135 -10.17 -10.41 6.15
CA HIS A 135 -10.86 -10.10 7.40
C HIS A 135 -9.92 -10.24 8.61
N ALA A 136 -9.17 -11.33 8.70
CA ALA A 136 -8.25 -11.55 9.83
C ALA A 136 -7.06 -10.58 9.81
N ALA A 137 -6.50 -10.29 8.64
CA ALA A 137 -5.39 -9.36 8.50
C ALA A 137 -5.81 -7.91 8.83
N LEU A 138 -6.99 -7.49 8.39
CA LEU A 138 -7.52 -6.16 8.67
C LEU A 138 -7.90 -5.99 10.15
N ASP A 139 -8.52 -6.99 10.77
CA ASP A 139 -8.80 -7.04 12.21
C ASP A 139 -7.49 -6.86 13.02
N GLY A 140 -6.45 -7.64 12.69
CA GLY A 140 -5.14 -7.51 13.30
C GLY A 140 -4.51 -6.11 13.13
N ALA A 141 -4.49 -5.59 11.91
CA ALA A 141 -3.91 -4.29 11.62
C ALA A 141 -4.65 -3.14 12.32
N LEU A 142 -5.98 -3.15 12.32
CA LEU A 142 -6.79 -2.15 13.02
C LEU A 142 -6.60 -2.24 14.54
N LEU A 143 -6.35 -3.44 15.08
CA LEU A 143 -6.08 -3.64 16.50
C LEU A 143 -4.72 -3.08 16.89
N ASP A 144 -3.72 -3.19 16.02
CA ASP A 144 -2.39 -2.62 16.22
C ASP A 144 -2.41 -1.09 16.10
N LEU A 145 -3.20 -0.56 15.16
CA LEU A 145 -3.39 0.89 14.95
C LEU A 145 -4.34 1.56 15.96
N GLN A 146 -5.02 0.77 16.80
CA GLN A 146 -6.02 1.32 17.73
C GLN A 146 -5.35 2.32 18.69
N GLU A 147 -5.98 3.47 18.90
CA GLU A 147 -5.48 4.61 19.70
C GLU A 147 -4.48 5.55 18.99
N GLU A 148 -3.90 5.14 17.86
CA GLU A 148 -2.90 5.96 17.15
C GLU A 148 -3.48 6.60 15.89
N VAL A 149 -4.21 5.84 15.08
CA VAL A 149 -4.66 6.27 13.75
C VAL A 149 -6.18 6.43 13.70
N PHE A 150 -6.64 7.50 13.04
CA PHE A 150 -8.04 7.60 12.63
C PHE A 150 -8.26 6.74 11.39
N ALA A 151 -9.08 5.71 11.51
CA ALA A 151 -9.37 4.78 10.43
C ALA A 151 -10.84 4.91 10.01
N GLY A 152 -11.09 4.76 8.71
CA GLY A 152 -12.42 4.65 8.12
C GLY A 152 -12.46 3.51 7.11
N LEU A 153 -13.65 3.22 6.59
CA LEU A 153 -13.89 2.04 5.77
C LEU A 153 -14.81 2.38 4.60
N VAL A 154 -14.44 1.90 3.40
CA VAL A 154 -15.32 1.78 2.24
C VAL A 154 -15.34 0.32 1.83
N LEU A 155 -16.51 -0.28 1.89
CA LEU A 155 -16.80 -1.64 1.49
C LEU A 155 -17.37 -1.63 0.07
N SER A 156 -16.63 -2.24 -0.86
CA SER A 156 -16.95 -2.19 -2.29
C SER A 156 -17.16 -3.60 -2.84
N PRO A 157 -18.27 -3.95 -3.52
CA PRO A 157 -19.49 -3.16 -3.72
C PRO A 157 -20.44 -3.28 -2.51
N GLN A 158 -21.57 -2.58 -2.55
CA GLN A 158 -22.60 -2.65 -1.51
C GLN A 158 -23.14 -4.07 -1.30
N ALA A 159 -23.56 -4.38 -0.07
CA ALA A 159 -24.19 -5.66 0.22
C ALA A 159 -25.51 -5.84 -0.55
N MET A 160 -25.67 -6.94 -1.28
CA MET A 160 -26.89 -7.23 -2.03
C MET A 160 -27.67 -8.41 -1.45
N PRO A 161 -28.99 -8.28 -1.25
CA PRO A 161 -29.89 -9.42 -1.24
C PRO A 161 -29.89 -10.12 -2.61
N ILE A 162 -30.02 -11.44 -2.63
CA ILE A 162 -29.95 -12.29 -3.85
C ILE A 162 -30.99 -11.91 -4.94
N ALA A 163 -31.98 -11.07 -4.62
CA ALA A 163 -33.15 -10.81 -5.46
C ALA A 163 -33.01 -9.63 -6.45
N ASN A 164 -31.95 -8.81 -6.38
CA ASN A 164 -31.77 -7.61 -7.19
C ASN A 164 -30.40 -7.57 -7.90
N SER A 165 -30.32 -8.17 -9.08
CA SER A 165 -29.10 -8.20 -9.93
C SER A 165 -28.74 -6.85 -10.60
N TRP A 166 -29.33 -5.73 -10.16
CA TRP A 166 -29.18 -4.42 -10.82
C TRP A 166 -28.09 -3.53 -10.22
N SER A 167 -27.49 -3.95 -9.10
CA SER A 167 -26.57 -3.13 -8.32
C SER A 167 -25.23 -3.80 -8.03
N VAL A 168 -24.78 -4.67 -8.95
CA VAL A 168 -23.52 -5.44 -8.87
C VAL A 168 -22.27 -4.56 -8.78
N CYS A 169 -22.39 -3.30 -9.20
CA CYS A 169 -21.32 -2.30 -9.28
C CYS A 169 -21.61 -1.05 -8.44
N SER A 170 -22.63 -1.07 -7.58
CA SER A 170 -23.01 0.11 -6.81
C SER A 170 -22.32 0.12 -5.45
N ILE A 171 -22.05 1.33 -4.95
CA ILE A 171 -21.61 1.56 -3.58
C ILE A 171 -22.73 2.27 -2.84
N ASN A 172 -23.01 1.82 -1.62
CA ASN A 172 -23.90 2.50 -0.71
C ASN A 172 -23.07 3.54 0.06
N PRO A 173 -23.35 4.85 -0.09
CA PRO A 173 -22.58 5.89 0.58
C PRO A 173 -22.88 6.00 2.08
N GLU A 174 -23.76 5.16 2.62
CA GLU A 174 -24.14 5.14 4.03
C GLU A 174 -23.56 3.90 4.76
N PRO A 175 -23.43 3.94 6.10
CA PRO A 175 -23.09 2.77 6.89
C PRO A 175 -24.03 1.58 6.60
N PRO A 176 -23.53 0.33 6.64
CA PRO A 176 -22.17 -0.07 7.04
C PRO A 176 -21.13 0.01 5.92
N ASP A 177 -21.53 0.36 4.69
CA ASP A 177 -20.64 0.26 3.53
C ASP A 177 -19.66 1.44 3.42
N VAL A 178 -20.01 2.60 3.95
CA VAL A 178 -19.07 3.71 4.17
C VAL A 178 -19.11 4.12 5.63
N LEU A 179 -17.99 3.97 6.33
CA LEU A 179 -17.78 4.44 7.69
C LEU A 179 -16.79 5.61 7.68
N PRO A 180 -17.13 6.75 8.30
CA PRO A 180 -16.22 7.88 8.43
C PRO A 180 -15.02 7.53 9.31
N LEU A 181 -13.98 8.37 9.25
CA LEU A 181 -12.81 8.24 10.11
C LEU A 181 -13.19 8.29 11.60
N GLN A 182 -12.64 7.36 12.36
CA GLN A 182 -12.87 7.22 13.79
C GLN A 182 -11.71 6.51 14.48
N LEU A 183 -11.44 6.87 15.75
CA LEU A 183 -10.57 6.11 16.66
C LEU A 183 -11.35 4.94 17.24
N ALA A 184 -11.66 3.93 16.42
CA ALA A 184 -12.33 2.75 16.91
C ALA A 184 -12.10 1.54 16.00
N HIS A 185 -11.41 0.54 16.54
CA HIS A 185 -11.26 -0.80 15.97
C HIS A 185 -12.63 -1.48 15.76
N ASP A 186 -13.39 -1.64 16.85
CA ASP A 186 -14.59 -2.48 16.87
C ASP A 186 -15.65 -2.09 15.84
N PRO A 187 -16.02 -0.80 15.63
CA PRO A 187 -17.09 -0.48 14.68
C PRO A 187 -16.68 -0.70 13.21
N ILE A 188 -15.38 -0.67 12.89
CA ILE A 188 -14.89 -1.01 11.55
C ILE A 188 -14.97 -2.53 11.35
N VAL A 189 -14.48 -3.31 12.32
CA VAL A 189 -14.52 -4.78 12.27
C VAL A 189 -15.96 -5.29 12.27
N ASP A 190 -16.85 -4.69 13.05
CA ASP A 190 -18.28 -5.04 13.11
C ASP A 190 -19.03 -4.76 11.78
N ALA A 191 -18.52 -3.85 10.95
CA ALA A 191 -19.09 -3.59 9.63
C ALA A 191 -18.64 -4.60 8.57
N LEU A 192 -17.53 -5.31 8.79
CA LEU A 192 -17.05 -6.33 7.86
C LEU A 192 -18.06 -7.49 7.78
N PRO A 193 -18.38 -7.98 6.57
CA PRO A 193 -19.09 -9.24 6.45
C PRO A 193 -18.31 -10.36 7.14
N PRO A 194 -18.98 -11.27 7.86
CA PRO A 194 -18.30 -12.36 8.54
C PRO A 194 -17.32 -13.11 7.63
N ALA A 195 -16.17 -13.52 8.17
CA ALA A 195 -15.15 -14.30 7.46
C ALA A 195 -15.67 -15.65 6.88
N SER A 196 -16.85 -16.11 7.31
CA SER A 196 -17.38 -17.42 6.95
C SER A 196 -17.83 -17.52 5.48
N PRO A 197 -17.53 -18.65 4.80
CA PRO A 197 -17.92 -18.89 3.41
C PRO A 197 -19.44 -18.96 3.18
N VAL A 198 -20.27 -19.05 4.22
CA VAL A 198 -21.74 -19.12 4.07
C VAL A 198 -22.33 -17.89 3.36
N ILE A 199 -21.58 -16.78 3.32
CA ILE A 199 -21.96 -15.50 2.72
C ILE A 199 -21.79 -15.45 1.18
N HIS A 200 -21.18 -16.47 0.53
CA HIS A 200 -21.03 -16.54 -0.94
C HIS A 200 -22.32 -16.25 -1.72
N THR A 201 -23.47 -16.59 -1.13
CA THR A 201 -24.77 -16.41 -1.78
C THR A 201 -25.22 -14.96 -1.90
N LEU A 202 -24.77 -14.06 -1.02
CA LEU A 202 -25.11 -12.63 -1.05
C LEU A 202 -24.25 -11.85 -2.07
N TYR A 203 -23.06 -12.35 -2.37
CA TYR A 203 -22.08 -11.67 -3.23
C TYR A 203 -21.79 -12.43 -4.54
N SER A 204 -22.66 -13.37 -4.92
CA SER A 204 -22.43 -14.29 -6.03
C SER A 204 -22.32 -13.64 -7.42
N SER A 205 -22.63 -12.34 -7.51
CA SER A 205 -22.60 -11.56 -8.76
C SER A 205 -21.93 -10.19 -8.60
N ALA A 206 -21.27 -9.94 -7.47
CA ALA A 206 -20.66 -8.65 -7.17
C ALA A 206 -19.41 -8.39 -8.04
N GLY A 207 -19.37 -7.23 -8.70
CA GLY A 207 -18.19 -6.71 -9.40
C GLY A 207 -17.27 -5.90 -8.47
N ASN A 208 -16.34 -5.16 -9.06
CA ASN A 208 -15.33 -4.35 -8.37
C ASN A 208 -15.38 -2.87 -8.79
N PRO A 209 -16.26 -2.03 -8.20
CA PRO A 209 -16.39 -0.60 -8.51
C PRO A 209 -15.35 0.25 -7.77
N LEU A 210 -14.06 0.04 -8.07
CA LEU A 210 -12.99 0.79 -7.40
C LEU A 210 -13.04 2.29 -7.68
N THR A 211 -13.43 2.73 -8.87
CA THR A 211 -13.59 4.16 -9.19
C THR A 211 -14.52 4.84 -8.18
N ALA A 212 -15.75 4.33 -8.04
CA ALA A 212 -16.71 4.86 -7.08
C ALA A 212 -16.23 4.72 -5.62
N ALA A 213 -15.45 3.68 -5.30
CA ALA A 213 -14.95 3.46 -3.94
C ALA A 213 -13.89 4.50 -3.57
N ILE A 214 -13.00 4.82 -4.51
CA ILE A 214 -11.95 5.82 -4.35
C ILE A 214 -12.57 7.21 -4.24
N GLU A 215 -13.56 7.52 -5.08
CA GLU A 215 -14.33 8.77 -4.97
C GLU A 215 -15.03 8.90 -3.60
N ALA A 216 -15.66 7.83 -3.11
CA ALA A 216 -16.31 7.82 -1.80
C ALA A 216 -15.32 8.00 -0.64
N ALA A 217 -14.16 7.33 -0.70
CA ALA A 217 -13.09 7.47 0.28
C ALA A 217 -12.52 8.90 0.28
N THR A 218 -12.25 9.45 -0.91
CA THR A 218 -11.76 10.81 -1.12
C THR A 218 -12.75 11.84 -0.57
N ALA A 219 -14.04 11.71 -0.90
CA ALA A 219 -15.07 12.59 -0.39
C ALA A 219 -15.26 12.49 1.13
N THR A 220 -14.97 11.33 1.72
CA THR A 220 -14.98 11.12 3.18
C THR A 220 -13.78 11.82 3.82
N LEU A 221 -12.56 11.60 3.31
CA LEU A 221 -11.34 12.25 3.79
C LEU A 221 -11.39 13.77 3.67
N ALA A 222 -11.94 14.30 2.58
CA ALA A 222 -12.08 15.75 2.38
C ALA A 222 -12.98 16.44 3.42
N GLN A 223 -13.84 15.71 4.13
CA GLN A 223 -14.63 16.25 5.24
C GLN A 223 -13.79 16.44 6.51
N PHE A 224 -12.66 15.74 6.62
CA PHE A 224 -11.71 15.87 7.71
C PHE A 224 -10.67 16.90 7.32
N GLN A 225 -10.77 18.10 7.92
CA GLN A 225 -9.84 19.21 7.73
C GLN A 225 -8.59 19.07 8.60
N GLY A 226 -8.05 17.84 8.70
CA GLY A 226 -6.79 17.60 9.37
C GLY A 226 -5.63 18.23 8.59
N THR A 227 -4.57 18.61 9.29
CA THR A 227 -3.28 18.97 8.67
C THR A 227 -2.42 17.73 8.41
N TRP A 228 -2.96 16.54 8.67
CA TRP A 228 -2.25 15.27 8.68
C TRP A 228 -2.18 14.66 7.28
N ALA A 229 -1.21 13.76 7.10
CA ALA A 229 -1.13 12.98 5.89
C ALA A 229 -2.34 12.04 5.79
N GLN A 230 -2.99 12.06 4.64
CA GLN A 230 -4.22 11.29 4.36
C GLN A 230 -3.92 10.18 3.36
N PHE A 231 -4.44 8.99 3.65
CA PHE A 231 -4.18 7.79 2.85
C PHE A 231 -5.46 7.05 2.51
N ILE A 232 -5.49 6.51 1.29
CA ILE A 232 -6.39 5.46 0.87
C ILE A 232 -5.58 4.16 0.77
N VAL A 233 -6.00 3.11 1.47
CA VAL A 233 -5.41 1.77 1.35
C VAL A 233 -6.41 0.87 0.65
N VAL A 234 -6.08 0.41 -0.56
CA VAL A 234 -6.95 -0.43 -1.38
C VAL A 234 -6.56 -1.89 -1.25
N LEU A 235 -7.49 -2.75 -0.81
CA LEU A 235 -7.34 -4.19 -0.76
C LEU A 235 -8.22 -4.83 -1.83
N THR A 236 -7.62 -5.45 -2.85
CA THR A 236 -8.37 -6.06 -3.97
C THR A 236 -7.64 -7.27 -4.56
N ASP A 237 -8.39 -8.22 -5.12
CA ASP A 237 -7.83 -9.42 -5.76
C ASP A 237 -7.86 -9.40 -7.29
N GLY A 238 -8.25 -8.27 -7.90
CA GLY A 238 -8.35 -8.14 -9.35
C GLY A 238 -8.59 -6.72 -9.83
N ALA A 239 -8.64 -6.57 -11.15
CA ALA A 239 -8.87 -5.28 -11.78
C ALA A 239 -10.28 -4.71 -11.49
N PRO A 240 -10.42 -3.38 -11.40
CA PRO A 240 -11.71 -2.70 -11.50
C PRO A 240 -12.46 -3.15 -12.76
N ASN A 241 -13.76 -3.43 -12.64
CA ASN A 241 -14.58 -3.91 -13.77
C ASN A 241 -16.01 -3.37 -13.80
N CYS A 242 -16.21 -2.21 -13.17
CA CYS A 242 -17.51 -1.61 -12.92
C CYS A 242 -17.54 -0.15 -13.41
N ALA A 243 -17.19 0.06 -14.67
CA ALA A 243 -17.18 1.37 -15.29
C ALA A 243 -18.58 2.02 -15.24
N ALA A 244 -18.64 3.34 -15.07
CA ALA A 244 -19.88 4.11 -14.90
C ALA A 244 -20.92 3.88 -16.02
N GLU A 245 -20.48 3.52 -17.23
CA GLU A 245 -21.34 3.20 -18.37
C GLU A 245 -22.19 1.92 -18.16
N GLN A 246 -21.89 1.13 -17.12
CA GLN A 246 -22.59 -0.11 -16.78
C GLN A 246 -23.73 0.09 -15.77
N GLU A 247 -23.87 1.27 -15.17
CA GLU A 247 -24.98 1.58 -14.28
C GLU A 247 -26.28 1.76 -15.08
N GLY A 248 -27.19 0.78 -14.99
CA GLY A 248 -28.60 0.94 -15.37
C GLY A 248 -29.10 0.17 -16.59
N ASN A 249 -28.25 -0.54 -17.34
CA ASN A 249 -28.70 -1.30 -18.52
C ASN A 249 -28.24 -2.76 -18.52
N ASN A 250 -29.10 -3.64 -17.97
CA ASN A 250 -29.07 -5.10 -18.12
C ASN A 250 -27.87 -5.82 -17.45
N PRO A 251 -28.07 -6.88 -16.65
CA PRO A 251 -26.99 -7.63 -15.98
C PRO A 251 -26.22 -8.57 -16.95
N GLY A 252 -26.09 -8.17 -18.22
CA GLY A 252 -25.24 -8.83 -19.21
C GLY A 252 -23.75 -8.60 -18.92
N PRO A 253 -22.83 -9.02 -19.80
CA PRO A 253 -21.39 -9.31 -19.54
C PRO A 253 -20.50 -8.12 -19.13
N GLY A 254 -21.02 -7.07 -18.50
CA GLY A 254 -20.27 -5.87 -18.12
C GLY A 254 -19.09 -6.12 -17.16
N LEU A 255 -19.14 -7.15 -16.32
CA LEU A 255 -18.01 -7.50 -15.46
C LEU A 255 -16.75 -7.97 -16.21
N THR A 256 -16.84 -8.19 -17.53
CA THR A 256 -15.68 -8.50 -18.38
C THR A 256 -15.03 -7.25 -18.98
N THR A 257 -15.62 -6.07 -18.80
CA THR A 257 -15.01 -4.82 -19.27
C THR A 257 -14.23 -4.19 -18.12
N PRO A 258 -12.93 -3.91 -18.29
CA PRO A 258 -12.15 -3.22 -17.28
C PRO A 258 -12.65 -1.78 -17.08
N ASP A 259 -12.44 -1.25 -15.88
CA ASP A 259 -12.75 0.13 -15.51
C ASP A 259 -11.46 0.95 -15.34
N PRO A 260 -10.88 1.50 -16.43
CA PRO A 260 -9.64 2.26 -16.36
C PRO A 260 -9.79 3.60 -15.63
N SER A 261 -11.01 4.11 -15.45
CA SER A 261 -11.27 5.36 -14.73
C SER A 261 -10.87 5.31 -13.25
N ALA A 262 -10.62 4.11 -12.71
CA ALA A 262 -10.06 3.95 -11.38
C ALA A 262 -8.67 4.61 -11.26
N VAL A 263 -7.87 4.62 -12.33
CA VAL A 263 -6.57 5.34 -12.36
C VAL A 263 -6.79 6.84 -12.24
N ASP A 264 -7.75 7.40 -12.98
CA ASP A 264 -8.09 8.82 -12.93
C ASP A 264 -8.57 9.24 -11.53
N ALA A 265 -9.39 8.40 -10.88
CA ALA A 265 -9.85 8.64 -9.50
C ALA A 265 -8.67 8.67 -8.50
N VAL A 266 -7.67 7.81 -8.67
CA VAL A 266 -6.44 7.86 -7.86
C VAL A 266 -5.64 9.15 -8.12
N ILE A 267 -5.53 9.57 -9.38
CA ILE A 267 -4.86 10.84 -9.74
C ILE A 267 -5.58 12.02 -9.09
N GLU A 268 -6.92 12.05 -9.09
CA GLU A 268 -7.71 13.10 -8.46
C GLU A 268 -7.53 13.12 -6.93
N ALA A 269 -7.52 11.94 -6.29
CA ALA A 269 -7.24 11.81 -4.87
C ALA A 269 -5.85 12.37 -4.53
N ARG A 270 -4.82 12.01 -5.30
CA ARG A 270 -3.46 12.54 -5.14
C ARG A 270 -3.40 14.04 -5.36
N GLY A 271 -4.11 14.57 -6.36
CA GLY A 271 -4.25 16.01 -6.59
C GLY A 271 -4.89 16.77 -5.41
N SER A 272 -5.62 16.05 -4.57
CA SER A 272 -6.24 16.52 -3.32
C SER A 272 -5.37 16.28 -2.08
N GLY A 273 -4.12 15.84 -2.24
CA GLY A 273 -3.19 15.58 -1.14
C GLY A 273 -3.39 14.24 -0.45
N ILE A 274 -4.13 13.31 -1.06
CA ILE A 274 -4.43 11.99 -0.50
C ILE A 274 -3.62 10.93 -1.26
N PHE A 275 -2.71 10.25 -0.57
CA PHE A 275 -1.92 9.18 -1.17
C PHE A 275 -2.71 7.87 -1.25
N THR A 276 -2.43 7.05 -2.26
CA THR A 276 -3.07 5.73 -2.40
C THR A 276 -2.03 4.62 -2.36
N LEU A 277 -2.20 3.70 -1.41
CA LEU A 277 -1.44 2.46 -1.30
C LEU A 277 -2.28 1.30 -1.85
N MET A 278 -1.73 0.60 -2.84
CA MET A 278 -2.35 -0.59 -3.41
C MET A 278 -1.84 -1.86 -2.71
N VAL A 279 -2.76 -2.71 -2.26
CA VAL A 279 -2.49 -4.01 -1.65
C VAL A 279 -3.27 -5.08 -2.42
N GLY A 280 -2.56 -5.82 -3.25
CA GLY A 280 -3.08 -6.97 -3.98
C GLY A 280 -3.28 -8.18 -3.06
N VAL A 281 -4.41 -8.86 -3.25
CA VAL A 281 -4.79 -10.09 -2.55
C VAL A 281 -4.72 -11.24 -3.54
N ASP A 282 -3.57 -11.88 -3.64
CA ASP A 282 -3.33 -13.00 -4.54
C ASP A 282 -3.67 -12.65 -6.01
N VAL A 283 -3.23 -11.45 -6.41
CA VAL A 283 -3.37 -10.92 -7.76
C VAL A 283 -2.46 -11.72 -8.68
N GLN A 284 -3.02 -12.16 -9.80
CA GLN A 284 -2.31 -12.94 -10.80
C GLN A 284 -1.68 -12.02 -11.82
N ALA A 285 -0.41 -12.28 -12.16
CA ALA A 285 0.35 -11.49 -13.13
C ALA A 285 0.10 -11.88 -14.60
N GLU A 286 -0.88 -12.76 -14.86
CA GLU A 286 -1.21 -13.20 -16.21
C GLU A 286 -2.72 -13.38 -16.35
N LEU A 287 -3.26 -12.93 -17.48
CA LEU A 287 -4.60 -13.31 -17.91
C LEU A 287 -4.68 -14.84 -18.01
N PRO A 288 -5.61 -15.50 -17.31
CA PRO A 288 -5.74 -16.95 -17.41
C PRO A 288 -6.05 -17.36 -18.86
N ASP A 289 -5.49 -18.49 -19.31
CA ASP A 289 -5.71 -19.09 -20.65
C ASP A 289 -7.21 -19.21 -21.04
N ALA A 290 -8.10 -19.22 -20.05
CA ALA A 290 -9.53 -19.07 -20.22
C ALA A 290 -10.08 -18.08 -19.20
N LEU A 291 -10.52 -16.92 -19.67
CA LEU A 291 -11.23 -15.96 -18.85
C LEU A 291 -12.56 -16.54 -18.37
N LEU A 292 -12.85 -16.35 -17.09
CA LEU A 292 -14.18 -16.64 -16.59
C LEU A 292 -15.16 -15.58 -17.11
N PRO A 293 -16.45 -15.90 -17.32
CA PRO A 293 -17.45 -14.97 -17.86
C PRO A 293 -17.71 -13.68 -17.06
N TRP A 294 -16.99 -13.47 -15.96
CA TRP A 294 -17.17 -12.39 -15.00
C TRP A 294 -15.84 -11.73 -14.60
N GLU A 295 -14.74 -12.05 -15.30
CA GLU A 295 -13.45 -11.41 -15.11
C GLU A 295 -13.18 -10.42 -16.25
N PRO A 296 -12.60 -9.25 -15.95
CA PRO A 296 -12.24 -8.29 -16.98
C PRO A 296 -11.18 -8.87 -17.92
N ASP A 297 -11.32 -8.56 -19.21
CA ASP A 297 -10.34 -8.89 -20.26
C ASP A 297 -9.17 -7.90 -20.23
N VAL A 298 -8.52 -7.81 -19.06
CA VAL A 298 -7.31 -7.02 -18.81
C VAL A 298 -6.42 -7.76 -17.82
N ASP A 299 -5.12 -7.59 -17.94
CA ASP A 299 -4.20 -8.02 -16.89
C ASP A 299 -4.45 -7.20 -15.62
N PRO A 300 -4.92 -7.82 -14.51
CA PRO A 300 -5.17 -7.08 -13.28
C PRO A 300 -3.88 -6.49 -12.70
N PHE A 301 -2.72 -7.13 -12.93
CA PHE A 301 -1.45 -6.63 -12.43
C PHE A 301 -1.05 -5.32 -13.13
N GLU A 302 -1.24 -5.23 -14.45
CA GLU A 302 -0.96 -4.01 -15.23
C GLU A 302 -1.79 -2.82 -14.73
N LEU A 303 -3.10 -3.01 -14.57
CA LEU A 303 -3.99 -1.93 -14.15
C LEU A 303 -3.75 -1.51 -12.68
N LEU A 304 -3.51 -2.47 -11.78
CA LEU A 304 -3.19 -2.17 -10.38
C LEU A 304 -1.81 -1.51 -10.24
N THR A 305 -0.83 -1.86 -11.08
CA THR A 305 0.45 -1.13 -11.18
C THR A 305 0.22 0.32 -11.60
N ALA A 306 -0.60 0.57 -12.62
CA ALA A 306 -0.90 1.94 -13.04
C ALA A 306 -1.55 2.76 -11.90
N MET A 307 -2.48 2.14 -11.14
CA MET A 307 -3.09 2.76 -9.96
C MET A 307 -2.07 3.02 -8.84
N ALA A 308 -1.17 2.07 -8.55
CA ALA A 308 -0.14 2.23 -7.53
C ALA A 308 0.80 3.41 -7.84
N ILE A 309 1.21 3.52 -9.10
CA ILE A 309 2.07 4.61 -9.57
C ILE A 309 1.33 5.95 -9.48
N ALA A 310 0.07 6.00 -9.95
CA ALA A 310 -0.78 7.17 -9.82
C ALA A 310 -0.93 7.60 -8.34
N GLY A 311 -1.03 6.63 -7.43
CA GLY A 311 -1.24 6.82 -6.00
C GLY A 311 -0.05 7.43 -5.25
N GLY A 312 1.14 7.46 -5.86
CA GLY A 312 2.34 8.07 -5.32
C GLY A 312 3.05 7.27 -4.23
N LEU A 313 2.62 6.03 -3.97
CA LEU A 313 3.26 5.09 -3.02
C LEU A 313 3.66 3.77 -3.69
N ALA A 314 3.96 3.84 -4.99
CA ALA A 314 4.41 2.71 -5.78
C ALA A 314 5.82 2.26 -5.37
N GLN A 315 5.92 1.01 -4.93
CA GLN A 315 7.18 0.33 -4.63
C GLN A 315 8.09 0.25 -5.88
N PRO A 316 9.40 0.02 -5.71
CA PRO A 316 10.30 -0.15 -6.83
C PRO A 316 9.91 -1.40 -7.62
N GLU A 317 10.22 -1.41 -8.91
CA GLU A 317 10.08 -2.62 -9.72
C GLU A 317 10.90 -3.78 -9.12
N PRO A 318 10.43 -5.04 -9.29
CA PRO A 318 9.30 -5.45 -10.14
C PRO A 318 7.92 -5.41 -9.47
N ASP A 319 7.85 -5.29 -8.14
CA ASP A 319 6.62 -5.40 -7.37
C ASP A 319 6.10 -4.00 -6.99
N VAL A 320 5.50 -3.29 -7.96
CA VAL A 320 5.11 -1.87 -7.85
C VAL A 320 4.03 -1.63 -6.78
N PHE A 321 3.35 -2.68 -6.35
CA PHE A 321 2.43 -2.69 -5.22
C PHE A 321 2.62 -3.96 -4.39
N PHE A 322 2.14 -3.96 -3.14
CA PHE A 322 2.26 -5.15 -2.31
C PHE A 322 1.29 -6.22 -2.79
N ASN A 323 1.77 -7.33 -3.34
CA ASN A 323 0.92 -8.45 -3.76
C ASN A 323 1.06 -9.63 -2.78
N ALA A 324 0.12 -9.76 -1.85
CA ALA A 324 0.09 -10.85 -0.88
C ALA A 324 -0.29 -12.17 -1.57
N GLN A 325 0.56 -13.19 -1.53
CA GLN A 325 0.23 -14.54 -2.03
C GLN A 325 -0.38 -15.44 -0.93
N THR A 326 -0.33 -15.00 0.33
CA THR A 326 -0.92 -15.70 1.48
C THR A 326 -1.52 -14.73 2.48
N ALA A 327 -2.44 -15.22 3.32
CA ALA A 327 -3.01 -14.44 4.42
C ALA A 327 -1.93 -13.91 5.41
N SER A 328 -0.86 -14.68 5.65
CA SER A 328 0.24 -14.23 6.51
C SER A 328 1.05 -13.10 5.88
N GLN A 329 1.26 -13.13 4.56
CA GLN A 329 1.92 -12.03 3.86
C GLN A 329 1.04 -10.78 3.88
N LEU A 330 -0.28 -10.94 3.72
CA LEU A 330 -1.21 -9.81 3.83
C LEU A 330 -1.17 -9.17 5.23
N ALA A 331 -1.17 -9.97 6.29
CA ALA A 331 -1.05 -9.46 7.66
C ALA A 331 0.25 -8.67 7.89
N VAL A 332 1.37 -9.13 7.32
CA VAL A 332 2.65 -8.40 7.38
C VAL A 332 2.57 -7.07 6.64
N ALA A 333 1.93 -7.01 5.46
CA ALA A 333 1.75 -5.76 4.73
C ALA A 333 0.90 -4.75 5.49
N LEU A 334 -0.24 -5.18 6.03
CA LEU A 334 -1.12 -4.27 6.76
C LEU A 334 -0.51 -3.83 8.10
N GLY A 335 0.31 -4.68 8.73
CA GLY A 335 1.09 -4.29 9.90
C GLY A 335 2.12 -3.19 9.61
N ALA A 336 2.57 -3.03 8.36
CA ALA A 336 3.50 -1.97 7.98
C ALA A 336 2.82 -0.59 7.81
N LEU A 337 1.49 -0.49 7.92
CA LEU A 337 0.76 0.77 7.76
C LEU A 337 1.07 1.81 8.84
N GLU A 338 1.45 1.36 10.04
CA GLU A 338 1.93 2.26 11.12
C GLU A 338 3.08 3.15 10.63
N ARG A 339 3.91 2.62 9.72
CA ARG A 339 5.10 3.30 9.20
C ARG A 339 4.75 4.46 8.27
N LEU A 340 3.55 4.48 7.67
CA LEU A 340 3.18 5.54 6.71
C LEU A 340 3.20 6.93 7.36
N GLY A 341 2.75 7.04 8.62
CA GLY A 341 2.78 8.28 9.38
C GLY A 341 4.18 8.83 9.62
N TYR A 342 5.15 7.94 9.78
CA TYR A 342 6.53 8.30 10.09
C TYR A 342 7.36 8.62 8.84
N CYS A 343 6.95 8.10 7.68
CA CYS A 343 7.74 8.19 6.46
C CYS A 343 7.17 9.17 5.44
N VAL A 344 5.93 9.64 5.60
CA VAL A 344 5.33 10.66 4.74
C VAL A 344 4.89 11.83 5.61
N LEU A 345 5.62 12.93 5.47
CA LEU A 345 5.44 14.13 6.28
C LEU A 345 4.71 15.18 5.43
N PRO A 346 3.67 15.85 5.98
CA PRO A 346 3.11 17.02 5.32
C PRO A 346 4.19 18.09 5.25
N ALA A 347 4.66 18.43 4.04
CA ALA A 347 5.59 19.52 3.84
C ALA A 347 4.77 20.80 3.78
N LEU A 348 4.38 21.32 4.94
CA LEU A 348 3.76 22.62 4.95
C LEU A 348 4.80 23.62 4.39
N PRO A 349 4.42 24.48 3.41
CA PRO A 349 5.26 25.60 2.98
C PRO A 349 5.72 26.47 4.15
N GLU A 350 5.03 26.38 5.29
CA GLU A 350 5.39 26.96 6.57
C GLU A 350 6.79 26.57 7.02
N TYR A 351 7.24 25.33 6.81
CA TYR A 351 8.60 24.91 7.16
C TYR A 351 9.64 25.64 6.32
N ALA A 352 9.44 25.73 5.01
CA ALA A 352 10.34 26.49 4.13
C ALA A 352 10.38 27.98 4.52
N ILE A 353 9.22 28.56 4.83
CA ILE A 353 9.09 29.96 5.28
C ILE A 353 9.80 30.18 6.63
N GLU A 354 9.63 29.26 7.59
CA GLU A 354 10.24 29.34 8.92
C GLU A 354 11.77 29.17 8.86
N LEU A 355 12.23 28.27 8.00
CA LEU A 355 13.64 28.07 7.68
C LEU A 355 14.22 29.18 6.82
N GLY A 356 13.38 30.04 6.23
CA GLY A 356 13.82 31.12 5.34
C GLY A 356 14.47 30.62 4.05
N VAL A 357 14.12 29.42 3.60
CA VAL A 357 14.61 28.81 2.36
C VAL A 357 13.56 28.93 1.25
N ASP A 358 14.01 29.15 0.02
CA ASP A 358 13.15 29.19 -1.15
C ASP A 358 12.90 27.78 -1.74
N ASP A 359 13.72 26.80 -1.34
CA ASP A 359 13.75 25.44 -1.88
C ASP A 359 14.00 24.42 -0.75
N LEU A 360 13.19 23.36 -0.70
CA LEU A 360 13.33 22.27 0.26
C LEU A 360 14.51 21.35 -0.06
N ASP A 361 15.05 21.39 -1.28
CA ASP A 361 16.28 20.68 -1.64
C ASP A 361 17.52 21.26 -0.92
N SER A 362 17.39 22.47 -0.37
CA SER A 362 18.42 23.12 0.47
C SER A 362 18.21 22.86 1.98
N VAL A 363 17.42 21.85 2.33
CA VAL A 363 17.16 21.43 3.71
C VAL A 363 17.82 20.08 3.98
N MET A 364 18.26 19.90 5.22
CA MET A 364 18.66 18.61 5.78
C MET A 364 17.63 18.24 6.85
N ILE A 365 17.22 16.98 6.89
CA ILE A 365 16.35 16.44 7.93
C ILE A 365 17.21 15.61 8.87
N GLU A 366 17.28 16.01 10.12
CA GLU A 366 17.91 15.22 11.18
C GLU A 366 16.85 14.32 11.81
N VAL A 367 17.12 13.02 11.85
CA VAL A 367 16.27 12.00 12.47
C VAL A 367 17.05 11.32 13.57
N ALA A 368 16.59 11.43 14.82
CA ALA A 368 17.32 10.89 15.98
C ALA A 368 18.80 11.33 16.10
N GLY A 369 19.17 12.46 15.51
CA GLY A 369 20.55 12.97 15.48
C GLY A 369 21.36 12.59 14.22
N ASP A 370 20.80 11.77 13.34
CA ASP A 370 21.44 11.37 12.08
C ASP A 370 20.94 12.24 10.90
N PRO A 371 21.84 12.81 10.08
CA PRO A 371 21.47 13.74 9.02
C PRO A 371 21.12 13.04 7.71
N TYR A 372 19.99 13.43 7.13
CA TYR A 372 19.47 12.98 5.83
C TYR A 372 19.28 14.16 4.88
N PHE A 373 19.66 13.97 3.61
CA PHE A 373 19.59 14.99 2.56
C PHE A 373 18.55 14.63 1.51
N ALA A 374 18.17 15.62 0.69
CA ALA A 374 17.34 15.38 -0.47
C ALA A 374 18.05 14.40 -1.44
N VAL A 375 17.29 13.45 -1.97
CA VAL A 375 17.74 12.46 -2.96
C VAL A 375 16.88 12.56 -4.22
N ASP A 376 17.34 11.97 -5.32
CA ASP A 376 16.57 12.00 -6.57
C ASP A 376 15.37 11.03 -6.47
N SER A 377 15.56 9.88 -5.81
CA SER A 377 14.50 8.88 -5.68
C SER A 377 14.68 7.97 -4.46
N CYS A 378 13.58 7.51 -3.87
CA CYS A 378 13.63 6.61 -2.71
C CYS A 378 14.07 5.13 -2.95
N PRO A 379 14.03 4.51 -4.15
CA PRO A 379 14.29 3.07 -4.30
C PRO A 379 15.62 2.56 -3.76
N ASP A 380 16.70 3.32 -3.97
CA ASP A 380 18.07 2.89 -3.72
C ASP A 380 18.87 3.90 -2.89
N GLU A 381 18.21 4.92 -2.33
CA GLU A 381 18.86 6.03 -1.62
C GLU A 381 18.25 6.23 -0.23
N ASP A 382 19.12 6.53 0.74
CA ASP A 382 18.73 6.96 2.08
C ASP A 382 18.67 8.49 2.10
N GLY A 383 17.53 9.06 2.49
CA GLY A 383 17.33 10.50 2.39
C GLY A 383 15.87 10.88 2.42
N PHE A 384 15.51 11.93 1.68
CA PHE A 384 14.11 12.27 1.46
C PHE A 384 13.87 12.81 0.05
N VAL A 385 12.64 12.66 -0.44
CA VAL A 385 12.18 13.31 -1.67
C VAL A 385 11.06 14.30 -1.36
N VAL A 386 11.01 15.39 -2.10
CA VAL A 386 9.92 16.37 -2.03
C VAL A 386 8.94 16.11 -3.15
N VAL A 387 7.68 15.85 -2.80
CA VAL A 387 6.63 15.55 -3.77
C VAL A 387 5.57 16.63 -3.72
N THR A 388 5.38 17.32 -4.85
CA THR A 388 4.30 18.30 -5.01
C THR A 388 3.17 17.71 -5.85
N SER A 389 1.96 17.81 -5.33
CA SER A 389 0.74 17.41 -6.03
C SER A 389 -0.35 18.47 -5.86
N GLY A 390 -0.67 19.18 -6.93
CA GLY A 390 -1.62 20.29 -6.88
C GLY A 390 -1.16 21.40 -5.95
N ALA A 391 -1.92 21.64 -4.88
CA ALA A 391 -1.60 22.64 -3.85
C ALA A 391 -0.85 22.08 -2.64
N TYR A 392 -0.55 20.77 -2.65
CA TYR A 392 0.04 20.06 -1.52
C TYR A 392 1.49 19.70 -1.81
N THR A 393 2.34 19.81 -0.79
CA THR A 393 3.73 19.36 -0.83
C THR A 393 3.94 18.40 0.33
N PHE A 394 4.70 17.34 0.08
CA PHE A 394 5.02 16.30 1.06
C PHE A 394 6.52 16.01 1.02
N VAL A 395 7.05 15.61 2.16
CA VAL A 395 8.37 14.99 2.26
C VAL A 395 8.18 13.50 2.46
N ILE A 396 8.82 12.68 1.63
CA ILE A 396 8.83 11.23 1.79
C ILE A 396 10.23 10.83 2.22
N LEU A 397 10.35 10.28 3.42
CA LEU A 397 11.60 9.73 3.94
C LEU A 397 11.89 8.39 3.28
N CYS A 398 13.12 8.22 2.81
CA CYS A 398 13.57 7.06 2.06
C CYS A 398 14.55 6.22 2.89
N GLY A 399 14.47 4.89 2.75
CA GLY A 399 15.42 3.95 3.35
C GLY A 399 15.60 4.16 4.86
N LEU A 400 16.85 4.31 5.29
CA LEU A 400 17.21 4.49 6.69
C LEU A 400 16.56 5.72 7.34
N ALA A 401 16.27 6.78 6.59
CA ALA A 401 15.59 7.96 7.15
C ALA A 401 14.18 7.62 7.66
N CYS A 402 13.47 6.76 6.93
CA CYS A 402 12.15 6.26 7.30
C CYS A 402 12.26 5.27 8.47
N ASP A 403 13.23 4.35 8.43
CA ASP A 403 13.48 3.40 9.53
C ASP A 403 13.79 4.13 10.84
N ASP A 404 14.70 5.10 10.83
CA ASP A 404 15.09 5.89 12.00
C ASP A 404 13.92 6.75 12.53
N SER A 405 13.06 7.23 11.63
CA SER A 405 11.86 8.00 12.01
C SER A 405 10.87 7.11 12.77
N VAL A 406 10.66 5.88 12.29
CA VAL A 406 9.84 4.88 12.98
C VAL A 406 10.45 4.51 14.34
N GLU A 407 11.75 4.24 14.40
CA GLU A 407 12.43 3.83 15.64
C GLU A 407 12.48 4.94 16.70
N SER A 408 12.62 6.20 16.27
CA SER A 408 12.62 7.37 17.15
C SER A 408 11.22 7.81 17.59
N GLY A 409 10.17 7.31 16.93
CA GLY A 409 8.80 7.75 17.16
C GLY A 409 8.53 9.14 16.57
N GLY A 410 9.20 9.49 15.47
CA GLY A 410 9.00 10.75 14.75
C GLY A 410 9.69 11.94 15.38
N GLU A 411 10.89 11.76 15.95
CA GLU A 411 11.73 12.88 16.41
C GLU A 411 12.56 13.40 15.22
N LEU A 412 12.07 14.46 14.56
CA LEU A 412 12.76 15.07 13.43
C LEU A 412 12.97 16.57 13.59
N VAL A 413 14.09 17.05 13.05
CA VAL A 413 14.43 18.47 12.96
C VAL A 413 14.82 18.78 11.52
N ALA A 414 14.15 19.75 10.89
CA ALA A 414 14.56 20.27 9.60
C ALA A 414 15.54 21.43 9.80
N VAL A 415 16.65 21.45 9.06
CA VAL A 415 17.73 22.43 9.17
C VAL A 415 18.04 23.01 7.80
N ALA A 416 18.08 24.32 7.69
CA ALA A 416 18.48 25.00 6.46
C ALA A 416 19.99 24.85 6.19
N CYS A 417 20.34 24.55 4.96
CA CYS A 417 21.72 24.44 4.47
C CYS A 417 22.01 25.64 3.56
N GLU A 418 22.95 26.51 3.96
CA GLU A 418 23.37 27.70 3.20
C GLU A 418 24.61 27.47 2.33
#